data_AF-A0A143PE72-F1
#
_entry.id   AF-A0A143PE72-F1
#
_cell.length_a   1.000
_cell.length_b   1.000
_cell.length_c   1.000
_cell.angle_alpha   90.00
_cell.angle_beta   90.00
_cell.angle_gamma   90.00
#
_symmetry.space_group_name_H-M   'P 1'
#
loop_
_entity.id
_entity.type
_entity.pdbx_description
1 polymer ?
#
loop_
_entity_poly.entity_id
_entity_poly.type
_entity_poly.pdbx_seq_one_letter_code
_entity_poly.pdbx_strand_id
1 'polypeptide(L)'
;MLNSVIASDYFDYQEALDEIRVIEKFDFAAIALPEDGSHSAVIKWKYASGNINNRYRMIVLRPGKGLAGLVVRTGSRKIIDDVDAELSQNDKLGYPIVLSEALTAMVAIPLWKNNRVYGALLLGQREGRPLPEGSRAIRINQRLGSFTDEINK
;
A
#
# COMPACT_ATOMS: atom_id res chain seq x y z
N MET A 1 -7.60 25.49 -36.59
CA MET A 1 -8.20 24.14 -36.52
C MET A 1 -7.07 23.16 -36.27
N LEU A 2 -6.98 22.71 -35.01
CA LEU A 2 -7.23 21.34 -34.55
C LEU A 2 -5.98 20.47 -34.63
N ASN A 3 -5.41 20.22 -33.44
CA ASN A 3 -5.07 18.86 -33.00
C ASN A 3 -4.82 18.91 -31.48
N SER A 4 -5.93 19.05 -30.74
CA SER A 4 -6.04 18.57 -29.37
C SER A 4 -5.97 17.05 -29.40
N VAL A 5 -4.77 16.51 -29.48
CA VAL A 5 -4.52 15.08 -29.28
C VAL A 5 -4.55 14.84 -27.78
N ILE A 6 -5.76 14.47 -27.33
CA ILE A 6 -6.08 13.66 -26.14
C ILE A 6 -4.88 13.48 -25.20
N ALA A 7 -4.75 14.37 -24.21
CA ALA A 7 -4.10 13.98 -22.97
C ALA A 7 -4.92 12.79 -22.45
N SER A 8 -4.37 11.58 -22.50
CA SER A 8 -4.93 10.50 -21.69
C SER A 8 -4.97 11.04 -20.26
N ASP A 9 -6.12 11.01 -19.59
CA ASP A 9 -6.25 11.35 -18.17
C ASP A 9 -5.37 10.39 -17.36
N TYR A 10 -4.09 10.70 -17.28
CA TYR A 10 -3.10 9.94 -16.53
C TYR A 10 -3.32 10.27 -15.07
N PHE A 11 -3.81 9.30 -14.30
CA PHE A 11 -3.96 9.48 -12.87
C PHE A 11 -2.59 9.44 -12.20
N ASP A 12 -2.22 10.53 -11.52
CA ASP A 12 -0.97 10.60 -10.76
C ASP A 12 -1.12 9.88 -9.41
N TYR A 13 -0.66 8.63 -9.37
CA TYR A 13 -0.67 7.83 -8.15
C TYR A 13 0.27 8.34 -7.07
N GLN A 14 1.32 9.09 -7.43
CA GLN A 14 2.26 9.61 -6.44
C GLN A 14 1.63 10.79 -5.71
N GLU A 15 1.04 11.75 -6.44
CA GLU A 15 0.33 12.89 -5.86
C GLU A 15 -0.80 12.44 -4.93
N ALA A 16 -1.63 11.50 -5.39
CA ALA A 16 -2.71 10.94 -4.59
C ALA A 16 -2.21 10.22 -3.32
N LEU A 17 -1.08 9.50 -3.41
CA LEU A 17 -0.49 8.83 -2.26
C LEU A 17 0.06 9.83 -1.24
N ASP A 18 0.69 10.90 -1.71
CA ASP A 18 1.20 11.99 -0.89
C ASP A 18 0.04 12.68 -0.15
N GLU A 19 -1.05 12.97 -0.85
CA GLU A 19 -2.26 13.56 -0.28
C GLU A 19 -2.88 12.66 0.80
N ILE A 20 -3.11 11.38 0.49
CA ILE A 20 -3.67 10.41 1.44
C ILE A 20 -2.81 10.36 2.71
N ARG A 21 -1.49 10.24 2.57
CA ARG A 21 -0.58 10.17 3.72
C ARG A 21 -0.70 11.41 4.61
N VAL A 22 -0.73 12.60 4.02
CA VAL A 22 -0.79 13.87 4.75
C VAL A 22 -2.15 14.06 5.42
N ILE A 23 -3.26 13.87 4.70
CA ILE A 23 -4.62 14.04 5.23
C ILE A 23 -4.90 13.06 6.35
N GLU A 24 -4.51 11.79 6.17
CA GLU A 24 -4.73 10.74 7.16
C GLU A 24 -3.69 10.76 8.29
N LYS A 25 -2.70 11.67 8.25
CA LYS A 25 -1.68 11.89 9.29
C LYS A 25 -0.80 10.67 9.56
N PHE A 26 -0.32 10.04 8.49
CA PHE A 26 0.65 8.94 8.54
C PHE A 26 2.07 9.39 8.21
N ASP A 27 3.04 8.67 8.76
CA ASP A 27 4.46 8.88 8.45
C ASP A 27 4.89 8.31 7.12
N PHE A 28 4.23 7.25 6.73
CA PHE A 28 4.59 6.47 5.56
C PHE A 28 3.34 6.03 4.83
N ALA A 29 3.41 6.07 3.51
CA ALA A 29 2.44 5.40 2.66
C ALA A 29 3.13 4.71 1.48
N ALA A 30 2.60 3.59 1.02
CA ALA A 30 3.11 2.92 -0.18
C ALA A 30 2.02 2.14 -0.93
N ILE A 31 2.17 2.04 -2.24
CA ILE A 31 1.26 1.29 -3.11
C ILE A 31 2.01 0.09 -3.69
N ALA A 32 1.51 -1.10 -3.40
CA ALA A 32 1.96 -2.35 -3.99
C ALA A 32 1.09 -2.73 -5.19
N LEU A 33 1.71 -2.91 -6.35
CA LEU A 33 1.04 -3.29 -7.60
C LEU A 33 1.76 -4.47 -8.27
N PRO A 34 1.02 -5.26 -9.08
CA PRO A 34 1.62 -6.30 -9.88
C PRO A 34 2.54 -5.70 -10.96
N GLU A 35 3.56 -6.46 -11.30
CA GLU A 35 4.48 -6.22 -12.39
C GLU A 35 4.81 -7.54 -13.08
N ASP A 36 4.89 -7.52 -14.41
CA ASP A 36 5.25 -8.70 -15.17
C ASP A 36 6.71 -9.06 -14.86
N GLY A 37 6.89 -10.20 -14.19
CA GLY A 37 8.21 -10.79 -13.98
C GLY A 37 8.56 -11.73 -15.12
N SER A 38 9.85 -12.07 -15.24
CA SER A 38 10.35 -12.93 -16.32
C SER A 38 9.79 -14.35 -16.32
N HIS A 39 9.26 -14.84 -15.19
CA HIS A 39 8.70 -16.18 -15.04
C HIS A 39 7.26 -16.19 -14.50
N SER A 40 6.89 -15.21 -13.68
CA SER A 40 5.54 -15.03 -13.14
C SER A 40 5.34 -13.59 -12.68
N ALA A 41 4.08 -13.16 -12.58
CA ALA A 41 3.74 -11.85 -12.03
C ALA A 41 4.26 -11.73 -10.58
N VAL A 42 4.94 -10.62 -10.30
CA VAL A 42 5.46 -10.27 -8.97
C VAL A 42 4.73 -9.05 -8.44
N ILE A 43 4.79 -8.81 -7.13
CA ILE A 43 4.30 -7.58 -6.50
C ILE A 43 5.50 -6.74 -6.09
N LYS A 44 5.48 -5.45 -6.45
CA LYS A 44 6.46 -4.45 -6.00
C LYS A 44 5.75 -3.25 -5.37
N TRP A 45 6.43 -2.62 -4.42
CA TRP A 45 6.04 -1.31 -3.90
C TRP A 45 6.43 -0.23 -4.92
N LYS A 46 5.51 0.08 -5.85
CA LYS A 46 5.78 0.97 -6.99
C LYS A 46 5.86 2.43 -6.59
N TYR A 47 5.01 2.84 -5.65
CA TYR A 47 4.93 4.21 -5.14
C TYR A 47 5.16 4.20 -3.64
N ALA A 48 5.83 5.24 -3.13
CA ALA A 48 6.05 5.44 -1.72
C ALA A 48 6.02 6.94 -1.39
N SER A 49 5.56 7.27 -0.20
CA SER A 49 5.46 8.63 0.33
C SER A 49 5.97 8.65 1.76
N GLY A 50 6.78 9.64 2.11
CA GLY A 50 7.42 9.72 3.42
C GLY A 50 8.40 8.57 3.69
N ASN A 51 8.98 7.96 2.65
CA ASN A 51 9.98 6.91 2.79
C ASN A 51 11.29 7.47 3.35
N ILE A 52 11.91 6.77 4.29
CA ILE A 52 13.18 7.19 4.92
C ILE A 52 14.41 6.72 4.12
N ASN A 53 14.21 5.83 3.14
CA ASN A 53 15.24 5.37 2.22
C ASN A 53 14.59 4.78 0.96
N ASN A 54 15.42 4.34 0.01
CA ASN A 54 14.94 3.76 -1.26
C ASN A 54 14.98 2.22 -1.30
N ARG A 55 15.22 1.52 -0.18
CA ARG A 55 15.33 0.05 -0.16
C ARG A 55 14.00 -0.63 -0.52
N TYR A 56 12.87 0.03 -0.31
CA TYR A 56 11.56 -0.47 -0.73
C TYR A 56 11.52 -0.84 -2.23
N ARG A 57 12.29 -0.13 -3.07
CA ARG A 57 12.38 -0.37 -4.52
C ARG A 57 13.01 -1.72 -4.87
N MET A 58 13.81 -2.29 -3.97
CA MET A 58 14.45 -3.59 -4.14
C MET A 58 13.53 -4.75 -3.72
N ILE A 59 12.40 -4.46 -3.07
CA ILE A 59 11.48 -5.49 -2.59
C ILE A 59 10.71 -6.07 -3.77
N VAL A 60 10.93 -7.36 -4.03
CA VAL A 60 10.19 -8.15 -5.02
C VAL A 60 9.49 -9.30 -4.31
N LEU A 61 8.16 -9.27 -4.31
CA LEU A 61 7.34 -10.27 -3.63
C LEU A 61 6.77 -11.26 -4.66
N ARG A 62 6.99 -12.55 -4.41
CA ARG A 62 6.27 -13.62 -5.13
C ARG A 62 4.79 -13.61 -4.74
N PRO A 63 3.90 -14.17 -5.58
CA PRO A 63 2.47 -14.26 -5.27
C PRO A 63 2.20 -14.81 -3.86
N GLY A 64 1.35 -14.11 -3.10
CA GLY A 64 0.96 -14.48 -1.73
C GLY A 64 2.02 -14.22 -0.65
N LYS A 65 3.22 -13.71 -0.98
CA LYS A 65 4.28 -13.39 -0.01
C LYS A 65 4.27 -11.92 0.40
N GLY A 66 4.81 -11.66 1.60
CA GLY A 66 4.84 -10.32 2.17
C GLY A 66 3.47 -9.79 2.60
N LEU A 67 3.46 -8.60 3.19
CA LEU A 67 2.25 -7.95 3.67
C LEU A 67 1.27 -7.66 2.52
N ALA A 68 1.78 -7.16 1.40
CA ALA A 68 0.96 -6.92 0.20
C ALA A 68 0.36 -8.24 -0.32
N GLY A 69 1.14 -9.32 -0.39
CA GLY A 69 0.62 -10.62 -0.83
C GLY A 69 -0.40 -11.24 0.14
N LEU A 70 -0.29 -10.98 1.44
CA LEU A 70 -1.31 -11.34 2.43
C LEU A 70 -2.63 -10.61 2.13
N VAL A 71 -2.58 -9.28 2.03
CA VAL A 71 -3.77 -8.44 1.77
C VAL A 71 -4.42 -8.76 0.43
N VAL A 72 -3.61 -8.98 -0.62
CA VAL A 72 -4.12 -9.38 -1.94
C VAL A 72 -4.82 -10.74 -1.88
N ARG A 73 -4.26 -11.70 -1.13
CA ARG A 73 -4.85 -13.04 -0.98
C ARG A 73 -6.15 -13.03 -0.18
N THR A 74 -6.20 -12.29 0.92
CA THR A 74 -7.39 -12.25 1.79
C THR A 74 -8.48 -11.34 1.24
N GLY A 75 -8.11 -10.32 0.46
CA GLY A 75 -9.04 -9.31 -0.04
C GLY A 75 -9.67 -8.45 1.06
N SER A 76 -9.03 -8.43 2.24
CA SER A 76 -9.46 -7.73 3.45
C SER A 76 -8.27 -7.02 4.10
N ARG A 77 -8.52 -5.85 4.70
CA ARG A 77 -7.46 -5.07 5.36
C ARG A 77 -6.80 -5.82 6.52
N LYS A 78 -5.51 -5.54 6.74
CA LYS A 78 -4.74 -5.95 7.92
C LYS A 78 -4.38 -4.70 8.72
N ILE A 79 -4.76 -4.68 9.98
CA ILE A 79 -4.45 -3.59 10.93
C ILE A 79 -3.52 -4.18 11.99
N ILE A 80 -2.47 -3.43 12.33
CA ILE A 80 -1.49 -3.72 13.38
C ILE A 80 -1.25 -2.42 14.13
N ASP A 81 -1.70 -2.35 15.38
CA ASP A 81 -1.56 -1.20 16.26
C ASP A 81 -0.15 -1.11 16.86
N ASP A 82 0.49 -2.26 17.09
CA ASP A 82 1.86 -2.36 17.60
C ASP A 82 2.61 -3.52 16.91
N VAL A 83 3.55 -3.17 16.03
CA VAL A 83 4.38 -4.12 15.30
C VAL A 83 5.24 -4.98 16.23
N ASP A 84 5.73 -4.43 17.33
CA ASP A 84 6.61 -5.16 18.23
C ASP A 84 5.85 -6.14 19.12
N ALA A 85 4.62 -5.79 19.52
CA ALA A 85 3.75 -6.66 20.31
C ALA A 85 2.99 -7.71 19.47
N GLU A 86 2.58 -7.37 18.24
CA GLU A 86 1.68 -8.23 17.44
C GLU A 86 2.39 -9.11 16.41
N LEU A 87 3.61 -8.76 15.98
CA LEU A 87 4.34 -9.54 14.98
C LEU A 87 5.47 -10.34 15.61
N SER A 88 5.51 -11.64 15.29
CA SER A 88 6.66 -12.47 15.60
C SER A 88 7.89 -12.04 14.80
N GLN A 89 9.08 -12.47 15.22
CA GLN A 89 10.31 -12.25 14.45
C GLN A 89 10.20 -12.77 13.02
N ASN A 90 9.53 -13.91 12.82
CA ASN A 90 9.31 -14.50 11.50
C ASN A 90 8.35 -13.66 10.64
N ASP A 91 7.32 -13.06 11.24
CA ASP A 91 6.41 -12.16 10.53
C ASP A 91 7.15 -10.89 10.06
N LYS A 92 7.98 -10.30 10.92
CA LYS A 92 8.79 -9.11 10.59
C LYS A 92 9.74 -9.40 9.43
N LEU A 93 10.46 -10.53 9.46
CA LEU A 93 11.31 -10.98 8.35
C LEU A 93 10.49 -11.25 7.08
N GLY A 94 9.26 -11.75 7.23
CA GLY A 94 8.31 -11.95 6.14
C GLY A 94 7.77 -10.66 5.53
N TYR A 95 7.84 -9.53 6.23
CA TYR A 95 7.34 -8.22 5.81
C TYR A 95 8.49 -7.21 5.64
N PRO A 96 9.31 -7.33 4.58
CA PRO A 96 10.54 -6.55 4.42
C PRO A 96 10.31 -5.03 4.42
N ILE A 97 9.13 -4.55 4.03
CA ILE A 97 8.83 -3.11 4.07
C ILE A 97 8.68 -2.56 5.49
N VAL A 98 8.20 -3.38 6.42
CA VAL A 98 8.08 -3.03 7.85
C VAL A 98 9.47 -2.76 8.41
N LEU A 99 10.43 -3.63 8.09
CA LEU A 99 11.82 -3.49 8.51
C LEU A 99 12.52 -2.33 7.77
N SER A 100 12.37 -2.23 6.45
CA SER A 100 13.09 -1.21 5.67
C SER A 100 12.69 0.21 6.04
N GLU A 101 11.43 0.41 6.41
CA GLU A 101 10.85 1.70 6.77
C GLU A 101 10.66 1.90 8.27
N ALA A 102 11.15 0.98 9.13
CA ALA A 102 11.06 1.07 10.58
C ALA A 102 9.63 1.36 11.11
N LEU A 103 8.64 0.66 10.54
CA LEU A 103 7.24 0.86 10.90
C LEU A 103 6.93 0.25 12.27
N THR A 104 6.23 0.99 13.12
CA THR A 104 5.81 0.57 14.48
C THR A 104 4.31 0.32 14.58
N ALA A 105 3.50 0.88 13.67
CA ALA A 105 2.07 0.59 13.52
C ALA A 105 1.67 0.73 12.05
N MET A 106 0.65 0.01 11.58
CA MET A 106 0.23 0.10 10.18
C MET A 106 -1.19 -0.39 9.86
N VAL A 107 -1.72 0.12 8.76
CA VAL A 107 -2.93 -0.38 8.09
C VAL A 107 -2.58 -0.72 6.64
N ALA A 108 -2.83 -1.97 6.23
CA ALA A 108 -2.71 -2.41 4.85
C ALA A 108 -4.11 -2.71 4.28
N ILE A 109 -4.48 -2.04 3.19
CA ILE A 109 -5.83 -2.04 2.60
C ILE A 109 -5.77 -2.66 1.20
N PRO A 110 -6.66 -3.61 0.86
CA PRO A 110 -6.70 -4.19 -0.48
C PRO A 110 -7.20 -3.16 -1.50
N LEU A 111 -6.53 -3.08 -2.65
CA LEU A 111 -6.95 -2.25 -3.77
C LEU A 111 -7.73 -3.09 -4.76
N TRP A 112 -9.02 -2.81 -4.90
CA TRP A 112 -9.94 -3.51 -5.77
C TRP A 112 -10.07 -2.79 -7.12
N LYS A 113 -10.11 -3.58 -8.20
CA LYS A 113 -10.40 -3.10 -9.56
C LYS A 113 -11.22 -4.16 -10.30
N ASN A 114 -12.36 -3.78 -10.85
CA ASN A 114 -13.25 -4.68 -11.61
C ASN A 114 -13.57 -5.98 -10.84
N ASN A 115 -13.97 -5.85 -9.57
CA ASN A 115 -14.30 -6.96 -8.67
C ASN A 115 -13.17 -8.00 -8.46
N ARG A 116 -11.91 -7.57 -8.58
CA ARG A 116 -10.72 -8.35 -8.26
C ARG A 116 -9.78 -7.55 -7.38
N VAL A 117 -9.13 -8.21 -6.41
CA VAL A 117 -8.04 -7.58 -5.66
C VAL A 117 -6.84 -7.45 -6.59
N TYR A 118 -6.41 -6.22 -6.82
CA TYR A 118 -5.33 -5.91 -7.74
C TYR A 118 -4.02 -5.62 -7.01
N GLY A 119 -4.07 -4.95 -5.86
CA GLY A 119 -2.88 -4.52 -5.13
C GLY A 119 -3.17 -4.24 -3.67
N ALA A 120 -2.27 -3.48 -3.03
CA ALA A 120 -2.45 -3.05 -1.65
C ALA A 120 -1.95 -1.61 -1.45
N LEU A 121 -2.67 -0.83 -0.65
CA LEU A 121 -2.18 0.40 -0.04
C LEU A 121 -1.67 0.07 1.37
N LEU A 122 -0.52 0.60 1.76
CA LEU A 122 0.03 0.55 3.10
C LEU A 122 0.10 1.96 3.66
N LEU A 123 -0.37 2.16 4.89
CA LEU A 123 -0.21 3.36 5.70
C LEU A 123 0.50 2.95 7.00
N GLY A 124 1.59 3.62 7.34
CA GLY A 124 2.46 3.24 8.46
C GLY A 124 2.87 4.41 9.32
N GLN A 125 3.03 4.14 10.62
CA GLN A 125 3.60 5.03 11.62
C GLN A 125 4.96 4.55 12.06
N ARG A 126 5.78 5.45 12.58
CA ARG A 126 7.11 5.18 13.15
C ARG A 126 7.21 5.69 14.58
N GLU A 127 8.28 5.30 15.25
CA GLU A 127 8.68 5.83 16.57
C GLU A 127 7.57 5.69 17.64
N GLY A 128 6.81 4.60 17.57
CA GLY A 128 5.76 4.29 18.53
C GLY A 128 4.50 5.16 18.39
N ARG A 129 4.38 5.96 17.33
CA ARG A 129 3.16 6.74 17.10
C ARG A 129 1.97 5.82 16.82
N PRO A 130 0.81 6.05 17.47
CA PRO A 130 -0.36 5.22 17.28
C PRO A 130 -0.98 5.46 15.91
N LEU A 131 -1.78 4.49 15.46
CA LEU A 131 -2.66 4.68 14.31
C LEU A 131 -3.62 5.86 14.58
N PRO A 132 -3.79 6.79 13.61
CA PRO A 132 -4.75 7.87 13.73
C PRO A 132 -6.18 7.36 13.98
N GLU A 133 -6.98 8.16 14.67
CA GLU A 133 -8.40 7.87 14.86
C GLU A 133 -9.11 7.72 13.50
N GLY A 134 -10.02 6.75 13.39
CA GLY A 134 -10.71 6.47 12.12
C GLY A 134 -9.90 5.68 11.08
N SER A 135 -8.60 5.45 11.31
CA SER A 135 -7.72 4.69 10.39
C SER A 135 -8.28 3.32 9.97
N ARG A 136 -8.99 2.65 10.89
CA ARG A 136 -9.64 1.36 10.64
C ARG A 136 -10.75 1.41 9.60
N ALA A 137 -11.36 2.59 9.38
CA ALA A 137 -12.48 2.82 8.48
C ALA A 137 -12.09 3.59 7.20
N ILE A 138 -10.79 3.82 6.96
CA ILE A 138 -10.32 4.51 5.76
C ILE A 138 -10.91 3.86 4.50
N ARG A 139 -11.38 4.74 3.61
CA ARG A 139 -11.98 4.42 2.31
C ARG A 139 -11.07 4.86 1.18
N ILE A 140 -11.01 4.07 0.12
CA ILE A 140 -10.16 4.28 -1.06
C ILE A 140 -10.93 4.84 -2.25
N ASN A 141 -12.22 4.56 -2.33
CA ASN A 141 -13.09 5.00 -3.41
C ASN A 141 -12.93 6.52 -3.66
N GLN A 142 -12.72 6.90 -4.93
CA GLN A 142 -12.52 8.29 -5.39
C GLN A 142 -11.22 8.97 -4.93
N ARG A 143 -10.32 8.27 -4.22
CA ARG A 143 -9.05 8.86 -3.74
C ARG A 143 -7.81 8.32 -4.45
N LEU A 144 -7.89 7.12 -5.03
CA LEU A 144 -6.75 6.46 -5.66
C LEU A 144 -7.11 5.91 -7.04
N GLY A 145 -7.48 6.82 -7.94
CA GLY A 145 -7.84 6.52 -9.32
C GLY A 145 -9.05 5.61 -9.40
N SER A 146 -8.94 4.54 -10.21
CA SER A 146 -10.02 3.56 -10.38
C SER A 146 -10.11 2.52 -9.25
N PHE A 147 -9.26 2.61 -8.22
CA PHE A 147 -9.26 1.62 -7.14
C PHE A 147 -10.37 1.89 -6.12
N THR A 148 -10.92 0.80 -5.58
CA THR A 148 -11.82 0.81 -4.43
C THR A 148 -11.24 -0.04 -3.30
N ASP A 149 -11.88 0.01 -2.13
CA ASP A 149 -11.57 -0.87 -1.00
C ASP A 149 -12.58 -2.01 -0.87
N GLU A 150 -12.46 -2.79 0.20
CA GLU A 150 -13.26 -3.98 0.39
C GLU A 150 -14.72 -3.77 0.81
N ILE A 151 -15.10 -2.55 1.21
CA ILE A 151 -16.36 -2.31 1.93
C ILE A 151 -17.54 -2.14 0.95
N ASN A 152 -17.31 -1.82 -0.33
CA ASN A 152 -18.37 -1.66 -1.35
C ASN A 152 -17.96 -2.27 -2.72
N LYS A 153 -17.47 -3.51 -2.72
CA LYS A 153 -17.08 -4.22 -3.96
C LYS A 153 -18.27 -4.51 -4.85
#